data_AF-A0A355QFR2-F1
#
_entry.id   AF-A0A355QFR2-F1
#
_cell.length_a   1.000
_cell.length_b   1.000
_cell.length_c   1.000
_cell.angle_alpha   90.00
_cell.angle_beta   90.00
_cell.angle_gamma   90.00
#
_symmetry.space_group_name_H-M   'P 1'
#
loop_
_entity.id
_entity.type
_entity.pdbx_description
1 polymer ?
#
loop_
_entity_poly.entity_id
_entity_poly.type
_entity_poly.pdbx_seq_one_letter_code
_entity_poly.pdbx_strand_id
1 'polypeptide(L)'
;MSKVRKNTGAAPVTNVDGEGRGKALDLALSQIEKQFGTGAVMKMGAKASLAIESVPTGALALDLALGIGGLPRGRVVEIFGPEGSGKTTLATHVVAEAQRNGGICAYIDAEHAMDPIYARAIGV
;
A
#
# COMPACT_ATOMS: atom_id res chain seq x y z
N MET A 1 32.95 -43.75 24.41
CA MET A 1 32.86 -42.32 24.09
C MET A 1 31.91 -42.13 22.90
N SER A 2 30.90 -41.25 23.04
CA SER A 2 30.18 -40.49 21.98
C SER A 2 29.56 -41.28 20.80
N LYS A 3 28.32 -41.12 20.33
CA LYS A 3 27.13 -40.29 20.58
C LYS A 3 26.07 -40.91 19.67
N VAL A 4 24.85 -41.17 20.15
CA VAL A 4 23.67 -41.14 19.27
C VAL A 4 22.59 -40.37 20.03
N ARG A 5 22.45 -39.09 19.69
CA ARG A 5 21.32 -38.27 20.12
C ARG A 5 20.10 -38.77 19.36
N LYS A 6 19.20 -39.49 20.03
CA LYS A 6 17.84 -39.71 19.51
C LYS A 6 17.16 -38.34 19.43
N ASN A 7 16.86 -37.92 18.20
CA ASN A 7 16.10 -36.71 17.92
C ASN A 7 14.72 -36.89 18.57
N THR A 8 14.44 -36.12 19.62
CA THR A 8 13.16 -36.09 20.31
C THR A 8 12.10 -35.58 19.34
N GLY A 9 11.03 -36.37 19.20
CA GLY A 9 9.98 -36.20 18.22
C GLY A 9 9.36 -34.81 18.25
N ALA A 10 8.97 -34.34 17.06
CA ALA A 10 7.96 -33.31 16.93
C ALA A 10 6.75 -33.74 17.77
N ALA A 11 6.33 -32.87 18.69
CA ALA A 11 5.13 -33.07 19.47
C ALA A 11 3.96 -33.39 18.52
N PRO A 12 3.10 -34.36 18.84
CA PRO A 12 1.97 -34.68 17.99
C PRO A 12 1.11 -33.42 17.86
N VAL A 13 0.89 -32.98 16.61
CA VAL A 13 -0.19 -32.05 16.29
C VAL A 13 -1.48 -32.79 16.64
N THR A 14 -1.93 -32.63 17.88
CA THR A 14 -3.24 -33.11 18.30
C THR A 14 -4.27 -32.40 17.43
N ASN A 15 -5.04 -33.18 16.67
CA ASN A 15 -6.22 -32.68 15.98
C ASN A 15 -7.20 -32.25 17.07
N VAL A 16 -7.09 -31.00 17.49
CA VAL A 16 -8.05 -30.35 18.36
C VAL A 16 -9.36 -30.30 17.58
N ASP A 17 -10.41 -30.89 18.16
CA ASP A 17 -11.77 -30.90 17.62
C ASP A 17 -12.14 -29.51 17.07
N GLY A 18 -12.86 -29.46 15.94
CA GLY A 18 -13.10 -28.24 15.17
C GLY A 18 -13.63 -27.05 16.00
N GLU A 19 -14.37 -27.31 17.07
CA GLU A 19 -14.85 -26.29 18.01
C GLU A 19 -13.76 -25.72 18.94
N GLY A 20 -12.85 -26.56 19.44
CA GLY A 20 -11.75 -26.12 20.31
C GLY A 20 -10.73 -25.28 19.54
N ARG A 21 -10.47 -25.65 18.28
CA ARG A 21 -9.60 -24.89 17.38
C ARG A 21 -10.19 -23.51 17.03
N GLY A 22 -11.51 -23.42 16.84
CA GLY A 22 -12.22 -22.16 16.60
C GLY A 22 -12.10 -21.19 17.77
N LYS A 23 -12.39 -21.65 18.99
CA LYS A 23 -12.28 -20.82 20.21
C LYS A 23 -10.86 -20.31 20.46
N ALA A 24 -9.86 -21.18 20.26
CA ALA A 24 -8.45 -20.79 20.41
C ALA A 24 -8.03 -19.74 19.36
N LEU A 25 -8.52 -19.88 18.12
CA LEU A 25 -8.28 -18.91 17.05
C LEU A 25 -8.93 -17.55 17.38
N ASP A 26 -10.18 -17.53 17.82
CA ASP A 26 -10.89 -16.29 18.15
C ASP A 26 -10.24 -15.55 19.34
N LEU A 27 -9.76 -16.29 20.34
CA LEU A 27 -9.02 -15.71 21.46
C LEU A 27 -7.70 -15.09 20.99
N ALA A 28 -6.95 -15.79 20.12
CA ALA A 28 -5.69 -15.28 19.58
C ALA A 28 -5.91 -14.02 18.73
N LEU A 29 -6.94 -14.00 17.87
CA LEU A 29 -7.31 -12.83 17.08
C LEU A 29 -7.67 -11.63 17.98
N SER A 30 -8.46 -11.88 19.03
CA SER A 30 -8.85 -10.83 20.00
C SER A 30 -7.66 -10.27 20.78
N GLN A 31 -6.68 -11.12 21.11
CA GLN A 31 -5.45 -10.68 21.78
C GLN A 31 -4.59 -9.78 20.88
N ILE A 32 -4.49 -10.11 19.59
CA ILE A 32 -3.78 -9.30 18.60
C ILE A 32 -4.44 -7.92 18.47
N GLU A 33 -5.77 -7.86 18.32
CA GLU A 33 -6.48 -6.57 18.24
C GLU A 33 -6.33 -5.73 19.51
N LYS A 34 -6.38 -6.36 20.70
CA LYS A 34 -6.20 -5.63 21.97
C LYS A 34 -4.80 -5.05 22.13
N GLN A 35 -3.77 -5.74 21.64
CA GLN A 35 -2.38 -5.31 21.79
C GLN A 35 -1.96 -4.31 20.71
N PHE A 36 -2.43 -4.46 19.48
CA PHE A 36 -1.93 -3.71 18.31
C PHE A 36 -2.98 -2.80 17.66
N GLY A 37 -4.20 -2.79 18.18
CA GLY A 37 -5.30 -1.96 17.71
C GLY A 37 -6.24 -2.67 16.73
N THR A 38 -7.41 -2.06 16.51
CA THR A 38 -8.42 -2.54 15.56
C THR A 38 -7.84 -2.64 14.15
N GLY A 39 -8.06 -3.76 13.49
CA GLY A 39 -7.55 -4.00 12.14
C GLY A 39 -6.10 -4.53 12.06
N ALA A 40 -5.46 -4.80 13.21
CA ALA A 40 -4.14 -5.44 13.26
C ALA A 40 -4.14 -6.87 12.67
N VAL A 41 -5.30 -7.54 12.68
CA VAL A 41 -5.51 -8.83 12.01
C VAL A 41 -6.93 -8.90 11.44
N MET A 42 -7.06 -9.37 10.20
CA MET A 42 -8.34 -9.50 9.52
C MET A 42 -8.32 -10.66 8.54
N LYS A 43 -9.49 -11.26 8.27
CA LYS A 43 -9.61 -12.28 7.22
C LYS A 43 -9.45 -11.59 5.87
N MET A 44 -8.61 -12.16 5.00
CA MET A 44 -8.29 -11.64 3.65
C MET A 44 -9.54 -11.39 2.76
N GLY A 45 -10.67 -12.04 3.04
CA GLY A 45 -11.95 -11.85 2.34
C GLY A 45 -13.09 -11.26 3.17
N ALA A 46 -12.84 -10.89 4.45
CA ALA A 46 -13.80 -10.09 5.19
C ALA A 46 -13.84 -8.71 4.52
N LYS A 47 -14.95 -8.43 3.83
CA LYS A 47 -15.16 -7.23 3.00
C LYS A 47 -14.96 -5.94 3.81
N ALA A 48 -13.72 -5.48 3.92
CA ALA A 48 -13.44 -4.13 3.56
C ALA A 48 -13.21 -4.19 2.05
N SER A 49 -14.23 -3.81 1.27
CA SER A 49 -13.93 -3.16 0.00
C SER A 49 -13.08 -1.96 0.38
N LEU A 50 -11.76 -2.13 0.46
CA LEU A 50 -10.81 -1.03 0.51
C LEU A 50 -10.98 -0.38 -0.84
N ALA A 51 -11.98 0.50 -0.97
CA ALA A 51 -12.13 1.39 -2.09
C ALA A 51 -10.81 2.14 -2.14
N ILE A 52 -9.96 1.77 -3.10
CA ILE A 52 -8.64 2.36 -3.22
C ILE A 52 -8.90 3.76 -3.72
N GLU A 53 -8.78 4.74 -2.83
CA GLU A 53 -8.84 6.14 -3.20
C GLU A 53 -7.70 6.41 -4.19
N SER A 54 -7.98 7.20 -5.22
CA SER A 54 -7.03 7.54 -6.27
C SER A 54 -6.89 9.05 -6.44
N VAL A 55 -5.73 9.47 -6.95
CA VAL A 55 -5.44 10.85 -7.36
C VAL A 55 -5.38 10.87 -8.89
N PRO A 56 -6.22 11.68 -9.57
CA PRO A 56 -6.17 11.81 -11.02
C PRO A 56 -4.79 12.24 -11.51
N THR A 57 -4.37 11.72 -12.66
CA THR A 57 -3.04 12.04 -13.22
C THR A 57 -3.01 13.36 -13.99
N GLY A 58 -4.19 13.94 -14.27
CA GLY A 58 -4.36 15.07 -15.19
C GLY A 58 -4.42 14.63 -16.66
N ALA A 59 -4.26 13.34 -16.94
CA ALA A 59 -4.38 12.75 -18.27
C ALA A 59 -5.49 11.68 -18.27
N LEU A 60 -6.67 12.04 -18.79
CA LEU A 60 -7.85 11.16 -18.79
C LEU A 60 -7.58 9.77 -19.38
N ALA A 61 -6.81 9.69 -20.46
CA ALA A 61 -6.46 8.42 -21.09
C ALA A 61 -5.66 7.49 -20.14
N LEU A 62 -4.77 8.06 -19.32
CA LEU A 62 -3.99 7.31 -18.34
C LEU A 62 -4.86 6.89 -17.15
N ASP A 63 -5.71 7.78 -16.65
CA ASP A 63 -6.63 7.47 -15.54
C ASP A 63 -7.58 6.31 -15.88
N LEU A 64 -8.07 6.29 -17.13
CA LEU A 64 -8.86 5.19 -17.66
C LEU A 64 -8.03 3.90 -17.80
N ALA A 65 -6.81 3.99 -18.33
CA ALA A 65 -5.93 2.84 -18.49
C ALA A 65 -5.54 2.18 -17.16
N LEU A 66 -5.43 2.97 -16.09
CA LEU A 66 -5.16 2.48 -14.74
C LEU A 66 -6.37 1.76 -14.10
N GLY A 67 -7.58 1.94 -14.65
CA GLY A 67 -8.81 1.24 -14.24
C GLY A 67 -9.41 1.68 -12.90
N ILE A 68 -8.67 2.45 -12.10
CA ILE A 68 -9.10 3.01 -10.81
C ILE A 68 -9.24 4.54 -10.82
N GLY A 69 -9.09 5.17 -12.00
CA GLY A 69 -9.27 6.61 -12.18
C GLY A 69 -8.07 7.48 -11.78
N GLY A 70 -6.89 6.89 -11.55
CA GLY A 70 -5.68 7.64 -11.20
C GLY A 70 -4.66 6.83 -10.41
N LEU A 71 -3.71 7.51 -9.77
CA LEU A 71 -2.70 6.88 -8.92
C LEU A 71 -3.28 6.49 -7.55
N PRO A 72 -3.02 5.27 -7.05
CA PRO A 72 -3.59 4.80 -5.78
C PRO A 72 -2.97 5.51 -4.57
N ARG A 73 -3.81 6.03 -3.66
CA ARG A 73 -3.36 6.58 -2.38
C ARG A 73 -2.85 5.47 -1.44
N GLY A 74 -1.92 5.83 -0.57
CA GLY A 74 -1.33 4.91 0.40
C GLY A 74 -0.44 3.82 -0.23
N ARG A 75 0.00 4.03 -1.48
CA ARG A 75 0.86 3.12 -2.24
C ARG A 75 2.04 3.88 -2.84
N VAL A 76 3.09 3.14 -3.16
CA VAL A 76 4.23 3.67 -3.91
C VAL A 76 3.95 3.48 -5.39
N VAL A 77 4.19 4.51 -6.19
CA VAL A 77 4.09 4.49 -7.66
C VAL A 77 5.44 4.91 -8.23
N GLU A 78 5.91 4.19 -9.24
CA GLU A 78 7.13 4.50 -9.98
C GLU A 78 6.76 4.96 -11.40
N ILE A 79 7.31 6.10 -11.83
CA ILE A 79 7.21 6.61 -13.20
C ILE A 79 8.63 6.62 -13.77
N PHE A 80 8.90 5.72 -14.71
CA PHE A 80 10.22 5.58 -15.34
C PHE A 80 10.13 5.73 -16.87
N GLY A 81 11.26 6.04 -17.49
CA GLY A 81 11.34 6.24 -18.94
C GLY A 81 12.54 7.11 -19.36
N PRO A 82 12.77 7.25 -20.68
CA PRO A 82 13.87 8.03 -21.24
C PRO A 82 13.92 9.49 -20.75
N GLU A 83 15.08 10.12 -20.85
CA GLU A 83 15.20 11.57 -20.64
C GLU A 83 14.27 12.32 -21.61
N GLY A 84 13.63 13.38 -21.11
CA GLY A 84 12.66 14.15 -21.91
C GLY A 84 11.31 13.46 -22.16
N SER A 85 11.05 12.26 -21.61
CA SER A 85 9.76 11.57 -21.81
C SER A 85 8.58 12.15 -21.01
N GLY A 86 8.80 13.24 -20.28
CA GLY A 86 7.74 13.92 -19.51
C GLY A 86 7.48 13.34 -18.11
N LYS A 87 8.40 12.56 -17.52
CA LYS A 87 8.25 11.99 -16.15
C LYS A 87 7.92 13.06 -15.11
N THR A 88 8.77 14.09 -15.03
CA THR A 88 8.60 15.22 -14.11
C THR A 88 7.32 15.97 -14.41
N THR A 89 7.04 16.27 -15.68
CA THR A 89 5.79 16.90 -16.10
C THR A 89 4.56 16.13 -15.62
N LEU A 90 4.52 14.81 -15.82
CA LEU A 90 3.41 13.97 -15.35
C LEU A 90 3.30 13.99 -13.82
N ALA A 91 4.42 13.88 -13.09
CA ALA A 91 4.42 13.98 -11.64
C ALA A 91 3.90 15.34 -11.15
N THR A 92 4.28 16.43 -11.82
CA THR A 92 3.80 17.79 -11.52
C THR A 92 2.29 17.93 -11.80
N HIS A 93 1.77 17.31 -12.86
CA HIS A 93 0.31 17.27 -13.11
C HIS A 93 -0.45 16.51 -12.02
N VAL A 94 0.07 15.36 -11.57
CA VAL A 94 -0.52 14.62 -10.44
C VAL A 94 -0.55 15.49 -9.17
N VAL A 95 0.52 16.26 -8.91
CA VAL A 95 0.58 17.18 -7.77
C VAL A 95 -0.47 18.30 -7.90
N ALA A 96 -0.60 18.90 -9.08
CA ALA A 96 -1.62 19.91 -9.34
C ALA A 96 -3.04 19.35 -9.12
N GLU A 97 -3.34 18.14 -9.61
CA GLU A 97 -4.63 17.48 -9.37
C GLU A 97 -4.85 17.15 -7.89
N ALA A 98 -3.82 16.71 -7.17
CA ALA A 98 -3.91 16.49 -5.72
C ALA A 98 -4.23 17.78 -4.96
N GLN A 99 -3.57 18.90 -5.29
CA GLN A 99 -3.81 20.20 -4.66
C GLN A 99 -5.19 20.77 -5.00
N ARG A 100 -5.65 20.64 -6.26
CA ARG A 100 -7.02 21.03 -6.68
C ARG A 100 -8.10 20.31 -5.87
N ASN A 101 -7.81 19.07 -5.47
CA ASN A 101 -8.69 18.26 -4.62
C ASN A 101 -8.44 18.49 -3.10
N GLY A 102 -7.78 19.60 -2.73
CA GLY A 102 -7.55 19.99 -1.34
C GLY A 102 -6.40 19.25 -0.64
N GLY A 103 -5.59 18.50 -1.38
CA GLY A 103 -4.43 17.80 -0.85
C GLY A 103 -3.23 18.72 -0.63
N ILE A 104 -2.34 18.31 0.27
CA ILE A 104 -1.02 18.93 0.47
C ILE A 104 0.03 18.00 -0.13
N CYS A 105 0.92 18.55 -0.94
CA CYS A 105 1.97 17.79 -1.62
C CYS A 105 3.36 18.24 -1.15
N ALA A 106 4.30 17.30 -1.15
CA ALA A 106 5.72 17.57 -0.96
C ALA A 106 6.47 17.14 -2.21
N TYR A 107 7.43 17.94 -2.64
CA TYR A 107 8.33 17.63 -3.75
C TYR A 107 9.75 17.52 -3.23
N ILE A 108 10.39 16.37 -3.48
CA ILE A 108 11.78 16.12 -3.09
C ILE A 108 12.62 16.18 -4.36
N ASP A 109 13.24 17.34 -4.61
CA ASP A 109 14.08 17.54 -5.80
C ASP A 109 15.50 17.01 -5.55
N ALA A 110 15.72 15.75 -5.93
CA ALA A 110 17.05 15.14 -5.87
C ALA A 110 17.95 15.53 -7.05
N GLU A 111 17.35 15.93 -8.19
CA GLU A 111 18.07 16.26 -9.43
C GLU A 111 18.46 17.75 -9.51
N HIS A 112 18.00 18.58 -8.57
CA HIS A 112 18.19 20.04 -8.57
C HIS A 112 17.72 20.70 -9.88
N ALA A 113 16.65 20.15 -10.47
CA ALA A 113 16.16 20.52 -11.79
C ALA A 113 14.71 21.04 -11.76
N MET A 114 14.11 21.22 -10.57
CA MET A 114 12.75 21.75 -10.45
C MET A 114 12.67 23.22 -10.90
N ASP A 115 11.74 23.50 -11.81
CA ASP A 115 11.38 24.85 -12.25
C ASP A 115 10.04 25.29 -11.63
N PRO A 116 10.05 26.23 -10.65
CA PRO A 116 8.84 26.75 -10.02
C PRO A 116 7.91 27.51 -10.97
N ILE A 117 8.44 28.13 -12.03
CA ILE A 117 7.65 28.87 -13.01
C ILE A 117 6.85 27.86 -13.86
N TYR A 118 7.52 26.81 -14.32
CA TYR A 118 6.86 25.73 -15.07
C TYR A 118 5.82 24.98 -14.22
N ALA A 119 6.14 24.69 -12.95
CA ALA A 119 5.19 24.06 -12.03
C ALA A 119 3.91 24.92 -11.86
N ARG A 120 4.07 26.23 -11.69
CA ARG A 120 2.94 27.17 -11.64
C ARG A 120 2.12 27.17 -12.93
N ALA A 121 2.78 27.08 -14.09
CA ALA A 121 2.09 27.03 -15.38
C ALA A 121 1.26 25.74 -15.56
N ILE A 122 1.70 24.62 -14.97
CA ILE A 122 0.93 23.36 -14.91
C ILE A 122 -0.27 23.47 -13.95
N GLY A 123 -0.18 24.35 -12.94
CA GLY A 123 -1.26 24.63 -11.98
C GLY A 123 -1.04 24.06 -10.59
N VAL A 124 0.23 23.88 -10.20
CA VAL A 124 0.68 23.65 -8.82
C VAL A 124 0.59 24.92 -7.97
#